data_AF-D9TQQ2-F1
#
_entry.id   AF-D9TQQ2-F1
#
_cell.length_a   1.000
_cell.length_b   1.000
_cell.length_c   1.000
_cell.angle_alpha   90.00
_cell.angle_beta   90.00
_cell.angle_gamma   90.00
#
_symmetry.space_group_name_H-M   'P 1'
#
loop_
_entity.id
_entity.type
_entity.pdbx_description
1 polymer ?
#
loop_
_entity_poly.entity_id
_entity_poly.type
_entity_poly.pdbx_seq_one_letter_code
_entity_poly.pdbx_strand_id
1 'polypeptide(L)'
;MEKLYYILNPYNSWENDEGEERNLEARRALQEFYVEFKKLKPSKKYEKRDILHMSYIFHLVKIKKALKEQKYMRACNELISLMHYEPFLQGRIYYNVIKLLEEEVGRSFV
;
A
#
# COMPACT_ATOMS: atom_id res chain seq x y z
N MET A 1 5.11 -3.83 -11.75
CA MET A 1 5.03 -2.60 -10.93
C MET A 1 4.02 -1.63 -11.50
N GLU A 2 4.07 -1.31 -12.80
CA GLU A 2 3.08 -0.42 -13.46
C GLU A 2 1.62 -0.78 -13.17
N LYS A 3 1.23 -2.06 -13.30
CA LYS A 3 -0.13 -2.51 -12.97
C LYS A 3 -0.58 -2.10 -11.55
N LEU A 4 0.28 -2.27 -10.56
CA LEU A 4 -0.03 -1.92 -9.16
C LEU A 4 -0.22 -0.41 -8.99
N TYR A 5 0.60 0.38 -9.67
CA TYR A 5 0.46 1.83 -9.68
C TYR A 5 -0.87 2.25 -10.30
N TYR A 6 -1.24 1.68 -11.45
CA TYR A 6 -2.48 2.01 -12.15
C TYR A 6 -3.75 1.70 -11.34
N ILE A 7 -3.73 0.66 -10.50
CA ILE A 7 -4.86 0.34 -9.62
C ILE A 7 -5.10 1.47 -8.60
N LEU A 8 -4.04 2.02 -8.02
CA LEU A 8 -4.15 3.01 -6.93
C LEU A 8 -4.23 4.46 -7.43
N ASN A 9 -3.60 4.76 -8.56
CA ASN A 9 -3.41 6.14 -9.04
C ASN A 9 -4.70 6.96 -9.20
N PRO A 10 -5.84 6.40 -9.65
CA PRO A 10 -7.10 7.15 -9.74
C PRO A 10 -7.66 7.63 -8.40
N TYR A 11 -7.13 7.11 -7.28
CA TYR A 11 -7.62 7.35 -5.92
C TYR A 11 -6.54 7.94 -5.00
N ASN A 12 -5.51 8.57 -5.56
CA ASN A 12 -4.32 9.03 -4.81
C ASN A 12 -4.51 10.38 -4.08
N SER A 13 -5.69 10.65 -3.53
CA SER A 13 -5.93 11.91 -2.81
C SER A 13 -5.37 11.88 -1.40
N TRP A 14 -4.54 12.89 -1.07
CA TRP A 14 -4.03 13.09 0.30
C TRP A 14 -5.11 13.56 1.26
N GLU A 15 -5.98 14.46 0.81
CA GLU A 15 -7.03 15.10 1.62
C GLU A 15 -8.21 14.15 1.88
N ASN A 16 -8.45 13.18 0.98
CA ASN A 16 -9.54 12.20 1.08
C ASN A 16 -10.92 12.89 1.17
N ASP A 17 -11.12 13.92 0.38
CA ASP A 17 -12.27 14.84 0.39
C ASP A 17 -13.19 14.72 -0.84
N GLU A 18 -12.96 13.72 -1.70
CA GLU A 18 -13.77 13.46 -2.91
C GLU A 18 -15.10 12.72 -2.62
N GLY A 19 -15.47 12.58 -1.35
CA GLY A 19 -16.73 11.97 -0.92
C GLY A 19 -16.68 10.47 -0.60
N GLU A 20 -17.71 9.98 0.08
CA GLU A 20 -17.76 8.62 0.62
C GLU A 20 -17.78 7.54 -0.47
N GLU A 21 -18.51 7.76 -1.56
CA GLU A 21 -18.56 6.82 -2.69
C GLU A 21 -17.15 6.59 -3.27
N ARG A 22 -16.42 7.68 -3.51
CA ARG A 22 -15.05 7.64 -4.01
C ARG A 22 -14.09 6.96 -3.02
N ASN A 23 -14.29 7.20 -1.73
CA ASN A 23 -13.52 6.55 -0.66
C ASN A 23 -13.76 5.03 -0.63
N LEU A 24 -14.99 4.57 -0.87
CA LEU A 24 -15.32 3.15 -0.98
C LEU A 24 -14.76 2.51 -2.26
N GLU A 25 -14.73 3.23 -3.38
CA GLU A 25 -14.03 2.79 -4.58
C GLU A 25 -12.52 2.62 -4.33
N ALA A 26 -11.90 3.56 -3.62
CA ALA A 26 -10.50 3.47 -3.21
C ALA A 26 -10.25 2.22 -2.34
N ARG A 27 -11.19 1.87 -1.44
CA ARG A 27 -11.12 0.63 -0.66
C ARG A 27 -11.11 -0.61 -1.56
N ARG A 28 -11.94 -0.65 -2.61
CA ARG A 28 -11.95 -1.76 -3.59
C ARG A 28 -10.64 -1.82 -4.37
N ALA A 29 -10.08 -0.67 -4.75
CA ALA A 29 -8.78 -0.59 -5.39
C ALA A 29 -7.66 -1.13 -4.49
N LEU A 30 -7.69 -0.85 -3.17
CA LEU A 30 -6.75 -1.44 -2.21
C LEU A 30 -6.87 -2.97 -2.13
N GLN A 31 -8.08 -3.51 -2.21
CA GLN A 31 -8.30 -4.97 -2.25
C GLN A 31 -7.71 -5.59 -3.53
N GLU A 32 -7.99 -4.98 -4.69
CA GLU A 32 -7.44 -5.44 -5.97
C GLU A 32 -5.91 -5.35 -5.97
N PHE A 33 -5.37 -4.23 -5.48
CA PHE A 33 -3.94 -4.03 -5.29
C PHE A 33 -3.34 -5.13 -4.43
N TYR A 34 -3.95 -5.46 -3.28
CA TYR A 34 -3.46 -6.52 -2.40
C TYR A 34 -3.39 -7.87 -3.11
N VAL A 35 -4.45 -8.24 -3.83
CA VAL A 35 -4.51 -9.51 -4.59
C VAL A 35 -3.42 -9.57 -5.65
N GLU A 36 -3.23 -8.49 -6.42
CA GLU A 36 -2.20 -8.42 -7.45
C GLU A 36 -0.79 -8.35 -6.87
N PHE A 37 -0.61 -7.65 -5.75
CA PHE A 37 0.67 -7.52 -5.08
C PHE A 37 1.15 -8.85 -4.50
N LYS A 38 0.24 -9.64 -3.92
CA LYS A 38 0.52 -10.97 -3.35
C LYS A 38 0.97 -12.00 -4.40
N LYS A 39 0.66 -11.77 -5.69
CA LYS A 39 1.14 -12.60 -6.81
C LYS A 39 2.62 -12.36 -7.11
N LEU A 40 3.17 -11.22 -6.69
CA LEU A 40 4.59 -10.92 -6.85
C LEU A 40 5.42 -11.70 -5.81
N LYS A 41 6.72 -11.83 -6.09
CA LYS A 41 7.69 -12.36 -5.14
C LYS A 41 8.63 -11.25 -4.70
N PRO A 42 9.11 -11.27 -3.44
CA PRO A 42 10.14 -10.34 -3.01
C PRO A 42 11.38 -10.49 -3.89
N SER A 43 11.99 -9.36 -4.22
CA SER A 43 13.16 -9.29 -5.09
C SER A 43 14.43 -9.61 -4.33
N LYS A 44 15.21 -10.59 -4.84
CA LYS A 44 16.54 -10.93 -4.31
C LYS A 44 17.59 -9.85 -4.55
N LYS A 45 17.34 -8.93 -5.51
CA LYS A 45 18.26 -7.83 -5.87
C LYS A 45 18.60 -6.93 -4.67
N TYR A 46 17.71 -6.85 -3.70
CA TYR A 46 17.83 -5.97 -2.53
C TYR A 46 18.18 -6.70 -1.23
N GLU A 47 18.52 -8.00 -1.30
CA GLU A 47 18.94 -8.78 -0.12
C GLU A 47 20.24 -8.25 0.51
N LYS A 48 21.12 -7.64 -0.30
CA LYS A 48 22.42 -7.09 0.15
C LYS A 48 22.44 -5.57 0.33
N ARG A 49 21.31 -4.87 0.15
CA ARG A 49 21.24 -3.42 0.39
C ARG A 49 21.01 -3.11 1.86
N ASP A 50 21.63 -2.02 2.28
CA ASP A 50 21.66 -1.42 3.62
C ASP A 50 20.57 -1.94 4.59
N ILE A 51 21.02 -2.75 5.55
CA ILE A 51 20.18 -3.41 6.55
C ILE A 51 19.52 -2.35 7.46
N LEU A 52 20.07 -1.14 7.52
CA LEU A 52 19.57 -0.03 8.36
C LEU A 52 18.57 0.89 7.65
N HIS A 53 18.18 0.61 6.40
CA HIS A 53 17.22 1.45 5.69
C HIS A 53 15.80 1.31 6.27
N MET A 54 15.42 2.28 7.10
CA MET A 54 14.18 2.28 7.89
C MET A 54 13.20 3.40 7.49
N SER A 55 13.51 4.20 6.47
CA SER A 55 12.64 5.30 6.02
C SER A 55 11.25 4.81 5.58
N TYR A 56 11.17 3.59 5.03
CA TYR A 56 9.91 2.95 4.66
C TYR A 56 8.92 2.81 5.85
N ILE A 57 9.40 2.79 7.10
CA ILE A 57 8.54 2.71 8.29
C ILE A 57 7.67 3.94 8.42
N PHE A 58 8.17 5.13 8.07
CA PHE A 58 7.36 6.34 8.09
C PHE A 58 6.14 6.21 7.17
N HIS A 59 6.32 5.63 5.98
CA HIS A 59 5.20 5.33 5.09
C HIS A 59 4.25 4.29 5.70
N LEU A 60 4.76 3.19 6.26
CA LEU A 60 3.92 2.17 6.88
C LEU A 60 3.04 2.73 8.02
N VAL A 61 3.60 3.61 8.86
CA VAL A 61 2.83 4.26 9.93
C VAL A 61 1.70 5.11 9.34
N LYS A 62 1.98 5.89 8.28
CA LYS A 62 0.96 6.72 7.63
C LYS A 62 -0.13 5.90 6.94
N ILE A 63 0.24 4.83 6.24
CA ILE A 63 -0.72 3.90 5.62
C ILE A 63 -1.60 3.28 6.71
N LYS A 64 -1.00 2.74 7.79
CA LYS A 64 -1.75 2.14 8.90
C LYS A 64 -2.73 3.13 9.54
N LYS A 65 -2.28 4.37 9.78
CA LYS A 65 -3.13 5.43 10.31
C LYS A 65 -4.31 5.74 9.38
N ALA A 66 -4.05 5.90 8.08
CA ALA A 66 -5.07 6.16 7.08
C ALA A 66 -6.13 5.05 7.01
N LEU A 67 -5.70 3.77 7.02
CA LEU A 67 -6.62 2.63 7.04
C LEU A 67 -7.48 2.59 8.29
N LYS A 68 -6.90 2.81 9.48
CA LYS A 68 -7.66 2.89 10.74
C LYS A 68 -8.67 4.03 10.77
N GLU A 69 -8.33 5.16 10.16
CA GLU A 69 -9.23 6.31 10.01
C GLU A 69 -10.21 6.14 8.84
N GLN A 70 -10.20 5.00 8.14
CA GLN A 70 -11.00 4.71 6.94
C GLN A 70 -10.81 5.73 5.81
N LYS A 71 -9.64 6.36 5.74
CA LYS A 71 -9.21 7.28 4.67
C LYS A 71 -8.48 6.48 3.59
N TYR A 72 -9.24 5.76 2.78
CA TYR A 72 -8.70 4.79 1.82
C TYR A 72 -7.95 5.46 0.67
N MET A 73 -8.38 6.65 0.23
CA MET A 73 -7.68 7.40 -0.81
C MET A 73 -6.30 7.86 -0.33
N ARG A 74 -6.23 8.29 0.93
CA ARG A 74 -4.94 8.62 1.55
C ARG A 74 -4.04 7.40 1.67
N ALA A 75 -4.59 6.24 1.99
CA ALA A 75 -3.82 4.99 2.00
C ALA A 75 -3.29 4.64 0.60
N CYS A 76 -4.09 4.83 -0.47
CA CYS A 76 -3.63 4.69 -1.86
C CYS A 76 -2.45 5.62 -2.16
N ASN A 77 -2.56 6.91 -1.79
CA ASN A 77 -1.49 7.88 -2.01
C ASN A 77 -0.18 7.51 -1.29
N GLU A 78 -0.28 7.06 -0.04
CA GLU A 78 0.88 6.67 0.76
C GLU A 78 1.55 5.40 0.22
N LEU A 79 0.77 4.43 -0.28
CA LEU A 79 1.30 3.25 -0.96
C LEU A 79 2.01 3.63 -2.27
N ILE A 80 1.47 4.56 -3.05
CA ILE A 80 2.12 5.09 -4.24
C ILE A 80 3.45 5.77 -3.88
N SER A 81 3.45 6.58 -2.84
CA SER A 81 4.66 7.24 -2.33
C SER A 81 5.70 6.20 -1.91
N LEU A 82 5.29 5.18 -1.18
CA LEU A 82 6.16 4.07 -0.77
C LEU A 82 6.72 3.31 -2.00
N MET A 83 5.91 3.05 -3.03
CA MET A 83 6.38 2.42 -4.27
C MET A 83 7.38 3.29 -5.04
N HIS A 84 7.25 4.62 -4.99
CA HIS A 84 8.09 5.55 -5.71
C HIS A 84 9.46 5.75 -5.04
N TYR A 85 9.48 5.92 -3.72
CA TYR A 85 10.69 6.28 -2.99
C TYR A 85 11.48 5.08 -2.45
N GLU A 86 10.82 3.94 -2.22
CA GLU A 86 11.43 2.80 -1.55
C GLU A 86 11.65 1.62 -2.50
N PRO A 87 12.63 0.73 -2.22
CA PRO A 87 12.76 -0.53 -2.93
C PRO A 87 11.60 -1.46 -2.56
N PHE A 88 10.40 -1.21 -3.10
CA PHE A 88 9.12 -1.76 -2.66
C PHE A 88 9.07 -3.29 -2.55
N LEU A 89 9.79 -3.98 -3.44
CA LEU A 89 9.88 -5.44 -3.46
C LEU A 89 11.00 -6.00 -2.57
N GLN A 90 11.71 -5.18 -1.79
CA GLN A 90 12.62 -5.67 -0.77
C GLN A 90 11.82 -6.46 0.27
N GLY A 91 12.31 -7.64 0.65
CA GLY A 91 11.57 -8.60 1.48
C GLY A 91 10.88 -7.97 2.70
N ARG A 92 11.60 -7.15 3.47
CA ARG A 92 11.02 -6.47 4.65
C ARG A 92 9.85 -5.55 4.31
N ILE A 93 9.94 -4.77 3.23
CA ILE A 93 8.88 -3.85 2.81
C ILE A 93 7.70 -4.67 2.30
N TYR A 94 7.98 -5.64 1.42
CA TYR A 94 7.00 -6.54 0.86
C TYR A 94 6.15 -7.22 1.96
N TYR A 95 6.80 -7.91 2.90
CA TYR A 95 6.08 -8.65 3.94
C TYR A 95 5.33 -7.73 4.91
N ASN A 96 5.90 -6.56 5.24
CA ASN A 96 5.21 -5.60 6.11
C ASN A 96 3.97 -4.99 5.44
N VAL A 97 4.04 -4.65 4.14
CA VAL A 97 2.88 -4.14 3.39
C VAL A 97 1.82 -5.22 3.25
N ILE A 98 2.19 -6.46 2.91
CA ILE A 98 1.23 -7.58 2.82
C ILE A 98 0.51 -7.79 4.15
N LYS A 99 1.24 -7.85 5.27
CA LYS A 99 0.66 -8.04 6.59
C LYS A 99 -0.27 -6.89 6.97
N LEU A 100 0.14 -5.65 6.72
CA LEU A 100 -0.64 -4.46 7.01
C LEU A 100 -1.96 -4.45 6.21
N LEU A 101 -1.91 -4.77 4.93
CA LEU A 101 -3.12 -4.84 4.09
C LEU A 101 -3.99 -6.04 4.44
N GLU A 102 -3.42 -7.18 4.83
CA GLU A 102 -4.19 -8.35 5.26
C GLU A 102 -5.00 -8.08 6.54
N GLU A 103 -4.42 -7.35 7.50
CA GLU A 103 -5.08 -6.97 8.76
C GLU A 103 -6.29 -6.02 8.54
N GLU A 104 -6.14 -5.06 7.63
CA GLU A 104 -7.10 -3.93 7.47
C GLU A 104 -8.04 -4.11 6.27
N VAL A 105 -7.60 -4.79 5.22
CA VAL A 105 -8.29 -4.91 3.91
C VAL A 105 -8.61 -6.37 3.58
N GLY A 106 -7.83 -7.33 4.09
CA GLY A 106 -7.95 -8.77 3.86
C GLY A 106 -9.09 -9.47 4.62
N ARG A 107 -9.75 -8.79 5.56
CA ARG A 107 -11.07 -9.23 6.07
C ARG A 107 -12.13 -8.95 5.00
N SER A 108 -12.13 -9.78 3.97
CA SER A 108 -13.33 -9.99 3.16
C SER A 108 -14.41 -10.53 4.09
N PHE A 109 -15.56 -9.85 4.13
CA PHE A 109 -16.77 -10.39 4.73
C PHE A 109 -17.03 -11.77 4.11
N VAL A 110 -16.91 -12.81 4.94
CA VAL A 110 -17.68 -14.05 4.80
C VAL A 110 -19.04 -13.79 5.44
#